data_AF-A0A643ATA2-F1
#
_entry.id   AF-A0A643ATA2-F1
#
_cell.length_a   1.000
_cell.length_b   1.000
_cell.length_c   1.000
_cell.angle_alpha   90.00
_cell.angle_beta   90.00
_cell.angle_gamma   90.00
#
_symmetry.space_group_name_H-M   'P 1'
#
loop_
_entity.id
_entity.type
_entity.pdbx_description
1 polymer ?
#
loop_
_entity_poly.entity_id
_entity_poly.type
_entity_poly.pdbx_seq_one_letter_code
_entity_poly.pdbx_strand_id
1 'polypeptide(L)'
;KQNGKSKKVEEAEPEEFVVEKVLDRRVVNGKRIIGAADSGGGFTFLMKWKDSDEADLVLAKEANMKCPQIVIAFYEERLTGRSCPEDEAQ
;
A
#
# COMPACT_ATOMS: atom_id res chain seq x y z
N LYS A 1 24.77 45.70 23.33
CA LYS A 1 25.00 44.78 22.19
C LYS A 1 24.56 43.38 22.63
N GLN A 2 23.35 42.95 22.28
CA GLN A 2 23.01 41.53 22.25
C GLN A 2 22.53 41.24 20.83
N ASN A 3 23.29 40.36 20.18
CA ASN A 3 23.21 40.00 18.79
C ASN A 3 22.25 38.82 18.67
N GLY A 4 21.30 38.89 17.73
CA GLY A 4 20.33 37.85 17.49
C GLY A 4 20.91 36.60 16.83
N LYS A 5 20.15 35.51 16.88
CA LYS A 5 20.13 34.49 15.82
C LYS A 5 18.89 33.61 15.95
N SER A 6 17.79 34.06 15.36
CA SER A 6 16.64 33.20 15.06
C SER A 6 17.09 32.17 14.01
N LYS A 7 17.12 30.88 14.37
CA LYS A 7 17.32 29.79 13.42
C LYS A 7 15.95 29.35 12.90
N LYS A 8 15.66 29.80 11.68
CA LYS A 8 14.60 29.30 10.80
C LYS A 8 14.94 27.84 10.45
N VAL A 9 14.01 26.92 10.69
CA VAL A 9 14.04 25.59 10.06
C VAL A 9 13.00 25.62 8.95
N GLU A 10 13.50 25.32 7.76
CA GLU A 10 12.79 25.20 6.50
C GLU A 10 12.64 23.70 6.21
N GLU A 11 11.63 23.38 5.39
CA GLU A 11 11.54 22.19 4.56
C GLU A 11 11.05 20.88 5.20
N ALA A 12 9.80 20.55 4.87
CA ALA A 12 9.50 19.40 4.02
C ALA A 12 8.08 19.60 3.47
N GLU A 13 7.97 20.20 2.28
CA GLU A 13 6.73 20.15 1.51
C GLU A 13 6.51 18.66 1.18
N PRO A 14 5.37 18.05 1.52
CA PRO A 14 5.11 16.70 1.08
C PRO A 14 5.04 16.73 -0.45
N GLU A 15 5.98 16.06 -1.12
CA GLU A 15 5.87 15.80 -2.56
C GLU A 15 4.51 15.15 -2.80
N GLU A 16 3.59 15.91 -3.38
CA GLU A 16 2.30 15.39 -3.85
C GLU A 16 2.61 14.41 -4.98
N PHE A 17 2.80 13.15 -4.61
CA PHE A 17 2.92 12.06 -5.54
C PHE A 17 1.62 12.01 -6.34
N VAL A 18 1.69 12.46 -7.58
CA VAL A 18 0.59 12.43 -8.55
C VAL A 18 0.02 11.02 -8.54
N VAL A 19 -1.15 10.88 -7.92
CA VAL A 19 -1.79 9.61 -7.56
C VAL A 19 -1.90 8.69 -8.78
N GLU A 20 -2.00 9.30 -9.96
CA GLU A 20 -2.09 8.66 -11.27
C GLU A 20 -0.82 7.89 -11.69
N LYS A 21 0.40 8.40 -11.45
CA LYS A 21 1.64 7.71 -11.84
C LYS A 21 2.00 6.53 -10.94
N VAL A 22 1.58 6.56 -9.67
CA VAL A 22 1.86 5.47 -8.72
C VAL A 22 0.91 4.28 -8.93
N LEU A 23 -0.19 4.46 -9.67
CA LEU A 23 -1.11 3.36 -9.98
C LEU A 23 -0.50 2.37 -10.98
N ASP A 24 0.43 2.78 -11.84
CA ASP A 24 0.88 1.94 -12.95
C ASP A 24 1.69 0.71 -12.50
N ARG A 25 2.60 0.89 -11.52
CA ARG A 25 3.49 -0.19 -11.09
C ARG A 25 2.82 -1.34 -10.34
N ARG A 26 1.58 -1.15 -9.90
CA ARG A 26 0.89 -2.10 -9.01
C ARG A 26 -0.51 -2.50 -9.51
N VAL A 27 -0.80 -2.15 -10.77
CA VAL A 27 -1.93 -2.66 -11.53
C VAL A 27 -1.40 -3.76 -12.44
N VAL A 28 -1.72 -5.01 -12.15
CA VAL A 28 -1.34 -6.15 -12.99
C VAL A 28 -2.57 -6.55 -13.80
N ASN A 29 -2.45 -6.62 -15.12
CA ASN A 29 -3.56 -6.92 -16.04
C ASN A 29 -4.80 -6.02 -15.83
N GLY A 30 -4.60 -4.74 -15.47
CA GLY A 30 -5.69 -3.80 -15.22
C GLY A 30 -6.40 -3.97 -13.87
N LYS A 31 -5.81 -4.72 -12.93
CA LYS A 31 -6.42 -5.09 -11.65
C LYS A 31 -5.46 -4.86 -10.50
N ARG A 32 -5.99 -4.49 -9.33
CA ARG A 32 -5.21 -4.21 -8.13
C ARG A 32 -6.03 -4.51 -6.89
N ILE A 33 -5.43 -5.18 -5.91
CA ILE A 33 -6.02 -5.28 -4.58
C ILE A 33 -5.67 -4.01 -3.80
N ILE A 34 -6.68 -3.30 -3.32
CA ILE A 34 -6.53 -2.06 -2.53
C ILE A 34 -6.77 -2.27 -1.03
N GLY A 35 -7.38 -3.39 -0.66
CA GLY A 35 -7.71 -3.71 0.73
C GLY A 35 -7.92 -5.21 0.93
N ALA A 36 -7.93 -5.61 2.19
CA ALA A 36 -8.30 -6.97 2.57
C ALA A 36 -9.06 -6.95 3.90
N ALA A 37 -10.03 -7.84 4.04
CA ALA A 37 -10.84 -7.99 5.23
C ALA A 37 -11.03 -9.47 5.57
N ASP A 38 -10.90 -9.79 6.85
CA ASP A 38 -11.30 -11.07 7.41
C ASP A 38 -12.65 -10.86 8.11
N SER A 39 -13.73 -11.28 7.45
CA SER A 39 -15.04 -11.39 8.09
C SER A 39 -15.24 -12.87 8.38
N GLY A 40 -15.88 -13.23 9.50
CA GLY A 40 -15.95 -14.61 10.03
C GLY A 40 -16.52 -15.72 9.13
N GLY A 41 -16.71 -15.47 7.83
CA GLY A 41 -16.94 -16.46 6.76
C GLY A 41 -15.77 -16.62 5.78
N GLY A 42 -14.62 -15.97 6.02
CA GLY A 42 -13.40 -16.12 5.22
C GLY A 42 -12.78 -14.79 4.78
N PHE A 43 -11.56 -14.91 4.25
CA PHE A 43 -10.76 -13.78 3.83
C PHE A 43 -11.19 -13.25 2.46
N THR A 44 -11.34 -11.93 2.35
CA THR A 44 -11.75 -11.23 1.14
C THR A 44 -10.78 -10.11 0.80
N PHE A 45 -10.61 -9.88 -0.51
CA PHE A 45 -9.85 -8.78 -1.08
C PHE A 45 -10.81 -7.74 -1.64
N LEU A 46 -10.48 -6.46 -1.46
CA LEU A 46 -11.11 -5.36 -2.17
C LEU A 46 -10.32 -5.09 -3.45
N MET A 47 -10.90 -5.42 -4.60
CA MET A 47 -10.28 -5.36 -5.92
C MET A 47 -10.74 -4.11 -6.67
N LYS A 48 -9.81 -3.30 -7.16
CA LYS A 48 -10.06 -2.16 -8.06
C LYS A 48 -9.60 -2.50 -9.47
N TRP A 49 -10.38 -2.08 -10.46
CA TRP A 49 -10.13 -2.28 -11.89
C TRP A 49 -9.70 -0.95 -12.54
N LYS A 50 -8.86 -1.00 -13.57
CA LYS A 50 -8.27 0.20 -14.19
C LYS A 50 -9.33 1.17 -14.75
N ASP A 51 -10.39 0.63 -15.33
CA ASP A 51 -11.46 1.41 -15.97
C ASP A 51 -12.75 1.42 -15.15
N SER A 52 -12.67 1.12 -13.85
CA SER A 52 -13.79 1.18 -12.91
C SER A 52 -13.42 1.99 -11.68
N ASP A 53 -14.27 2.95 -11.33
CA ASP A 53 -14.14 3.66 -10.06
C ASP A 53 -14.60 2.82 -8.87
N GLU A 54 -15.45 1.84 -9.12
CA GLU A 54 -15.97 0.90 -8.12
C GLU A 54 -14.98 -0.24 -7.85
N ALA A 55 -15.00 -0.72 -6.59
CA ALA A 55 -14.19 -1.82 -6.14
C ALA A 55 -15.06 -2.97 -5.64
N ASP A 56 -14.68 -4.18 -5.99
CA ASP A 56 -15.45 -5.39 -5.68
C ASP A 56 -14.80 -6.20 -4.56
N LEU A 57 -15.63 -6.85 -3.75
CA LEU A 57 -15.17 -7.85 -2.79
C LEU A 57 -15.01 -9.21 -3.48
N VAL A 58 -13.78 -9.70 -3.50
CA VAL A 58 -13.40 -10.98 -4.10
C VAL A 58 -12.91 -11.92 -3.01
N LEU A 59 -13.39 -13.16 -2.99
CA LEU A 59 -12.87 -14.17 -2.06
C LEU A 59 -11.39 -14.44 -2.35
N ALA A 60 -10.55 -14.46 -1.31
CA ALA A 60 -9.13 -14.71 -1.52
C ALA A 60 -8.85 -16.06 -2.18
N LYS A 61 -9.64 -17.09 -1.86
CA LYS A 61 -9.53 -18.39 -2.52
C LYS A 61 -9.68 -18.27 -4.04
N GLU A 62 -10.60 -17.44 -4.52
CA GLU A 62 -10.82 -17.23 -5.94
C GLU A 62 -9.70 -16.39 -6.58
N ALA A 63 -9.29 -15.32 -5.92
CA ALA A 63 -8.20 -14.46 -6.38
C ALA A 63 -6.87 -15.24 -6.52
N ASN A 64 -6.56 -16.13 -5.57
CA ASN A 64 -5.35 -16.97 -5.59
C ASN A 64 -5.30 -17.89 -6.82
N MET A 65 -6.45 -18.40 -7.27
CA MET A 65 -6.53 -19.29 -8.43
C MET A 65 -6.52 -18.52 -9.75
N LYS A 66 -7.31 -17.43 -9.85
CA LYS A 66 -7.49 -16.70 -11.12
C LYS A 66 -6.37 -15.70 -11.40
N CYS A 67 -5.78 -15.12 -10.36
CA CYS A 67 -4.93 -13.93 -10.45
C CYS A 67 -3.80 -13.94 -9.41
N PRO A 68 -2.98 -15.01 -9.31
CA PRO A 68 -1.98 -15.16 -8.26
C PRO A 68 -0.95 -14.02 -8.23
N GLN A 69 -0.56 -13.49 -9.40
CA GLN A 69 0.42 -12.40 -9.49
C GLN A 69 -0.05 -11.11 -8.81
N ILE A 70 -1.35 -10.81 -8.88
CA ILE A 70 -1.94 -9.63 -8.21
C ILE A 70 -1.93 -9.82 -6.69
N VAL A 71 -2.20 -11.05 -6.22
CA VAL A 71 -2.20 -11.38 -4.80
C VAL A 71 -0.78 -11.32 -4.23
N ILE A 72 0.21 -11.86 -4.95
CA ILE A 72 1.62 -11.83 -4.53
C ILE A 72 2.10 -10.39 -4.39
N ALA A 73 1.90 -9.56 -5.44
CA ALA A 73 2.30 -8.15 -5.41
C ALA A 73 1.68 -7.40 -4.22
N PHE A 74 0.41 -7.66 -3.92
CA PHE A 74 -0.26 -7.08 -2.76
C PHE A 74 0.40 -7.44 -1.42
N TYR A 75 0.84 -8.69 -1.26
CA TYR A 75 1.53 -9.11 -0.04
C TYR A 75 2.96 -8.58 0.02
N GLU A 76 3.70 -8.58 -1.09
CA GLU A 76 5.07 -8.04 -1.14
C GLU A 76 5.14 -6.57 -0.73
N GLU A 77 4.17 -5.77 -1.16
CA GLU A 77 4.06 -4.36 -0.77
C GLU A 77 3.83 -4.16 0.74
N ARG A 78 3.17 -5.12 1.40
CA ARG A 78 2.80 -5.04 2.82
C ARG A 78 3.77 -5.78 3.75
N LEU A 79 4.53 -6.72 3.21
CA LEU A 79 5.49 -7.55 3.97
C LEU A 79 6.77 -6.79 4.34
N THR A 80 7.06 -5.66 3.70
CA THR A 80 8.22 -4.80 3.99
C THR A 80 8.16 -4.10 5.36
N GLY A 81 7.05 -4.23 6.10
CA GLY A 81 6.83 -3.60 7.41
C GLY A 81 7.30 -4.36 8.66
N ARG A 82 8.02 -5.48 8.53
CA ARG A 82 8.65 -6.16 9.68
C ARG A 82 10.17 -6.17 9.53
N SER A 83 10.80 -5.05 9.85
CA SER A 83 12.18 -5.08 10.33
C SER A 83 12.22 -5.93 11.61
N CYS A 84 13.11 -6.93 11.62
CA CYS A 84 13.39 -7.75 12.78
C CYS A 84 13.59 -6.86 14.02
N PRO A 85 12.89 -7.06 15.15
CA PRO A 85 13.37 -6.55 16.43
C PRO A 85 14.55 -7.43 16.84
N GLU A 86 15.70 -7.25 16.20
CA GLU A 86 16.96 -7.78 16.70
C GLU A 86 17.60 -6.67 17.55
N ASP A 87 17.86 -7.02 18.82
CA ASP A 87 18.70 -6.32 19.79
C ASP A 87 18.10 -5.11 20.56
N GLU A 88 17.14 -5.36 21.45
CA GLU A 88 17.03 -4.57 22.70
C GLU A 88 17.36 -5.48 23.89
N ALA A 89 18.62 -5.90 23.95
CA ALA A 89 19.25 -6.36 25.18
C ALA A 89 19.98 -5.18 25.82
N GLN A 90 19.30 -4.47 26.73
CA GLN A 90 19.93 -3.62 27.75
C GLN A 90 19.21 -3.76 29.09
#